data_AF-A0A370KYR7-F1
#
_entry.id   AF-A0A370KYR7-F1
#
_cell.length_a   1.000
_cell.length_b   1.000
_cell.length_c   1.000
_cell.angle_alpha   90.00
_cell.angle_beta   90.00
_cell.angle_gamma   90.00
#
_symmetry.space_group_name_H-M   'P 1'
#
loop_
_entity.id
_entity.type
_entity.pdbx_description
1 polymer ?
#
loop_
_entity_poly.entity_id
_entity_poly.type
_entity_poly.pdbx_seq_one_letter_code
_entity_poly.pdbx_strand_id
1 'polypeptide(L)'
;MPMPKFFVTTDDGDSTFRDEDGLEFKNRKAATDDAQRALVDMARERLPNGERVALQVQIEDEVGDEVYRASLKFEGDTLKEEATSVRSDEEGDGDEPPTPPT
;
A
#
# COMPACT_ATOMS: atom_id res chain seq x y z
N MET A 1 -35.65 16.61 -6.52
CA MET A 1 -34.40 17.39 -6.33
C MET A 1 -33.42 16.93 -7.39
N PRO A 2 -32.73 17.85 -8.09
CA PRO A 2 -31.65 17.47 -8.99
C PRO A 2 -30.56 16.77 -8.18
N MET A 3 -29.98 15.70 -8.72
CA MET A 3 -28.81 15.06 -8.13
C MET A 3 -27.58 15.79 -8.65
N PRO A 4 -26.79 16.44 -7.79
CA PRO A 4 -25.58 17.14 -8.23
C PRO A 4 -24.61 16.16 -8.88
N LYS A 5 -23.94 16.65 -9.92
CA LYS A 5 -23.01 15.87 -10.73
C LYS A 5 -21.59 16.15 -10.25
N PHE A 6 -20.82 15.09 -10.02
CA PHE A 6 -19.44 15.18 -9.56
C PHE A 6 -18.52 14.45 -10.52
N PHE A 7 -17.37 15.03 -10.78
CA PHE A 7 -16.32 14.44 -11.59
C PHE A 7 -15.30 13.80 -10.66
N VAL A 8 -15.04 12.52 -10.86
CA VAL A 8 -14.05 11.79 -10.07
C VAL A 8 -12.79 11.65 -10.92
N THR A 9 -11.65 12.00 -10.34
CA THR A 9 -10.35 11.79 -10.94
C THR A 9 -9.55 10.86 -10.04
N THR A 10 -9.18 9.73 -10.57
CA THR A 10 -8.52 8.64 -9.87
C THR A 10 -7.12 8.45 -10.44
N ASP A 11 -6.11 8.36 -9.58
CA ASP A 11 -4.72 8.12 -9.94
C ASP A 11 -4.23 6.87 -9.24
N ASP A 12 -3.81 5.89 -10.04
CA ASP A 12 -3.35 4.58 -9.56
C ASP A 12 -1.81 4.49 -9.55
N GLY A 13 -1.12 5.65 -9.55
CA GLY A 13 0.33 5.79 -9.58
C GLY A 13 1.00 5.55 -10.95
N ASP A 14 0.32 4.84 -11.86
CA ASP A 14 0.79 4.58 -13.22
C ASP A 14 0.01 5.37 -14.27
N SER A 15 -1.27 5.63 -14.00
CA SER A 15 -2.17 6.34 -14.89
C SER A 15 -3.20 7.12 -14.08
N THR A 16 -3.54 8.30 -14.58
CA THR A 16 -4.64 9.12 -14.07
C THR A 16 -5.85 8.94 -14.97
N PHE A 17 -6.98 8.54 -14.40
CA PHE A 17 -8.27 8.40 -15.06
C PHE A 17 -9.25 9.43 -14.51
N ARG A 18 -9.86 10.21 -15.40
CA ARG A 18 -10.92 11.17 -15.04
C ARG A 18 -12.23 10.69 -15.66
N ASP A 19 -13.26 10.61 -14.85
CA ASP A 19 -14.62 10.33 -15.31
C ASP A 19 -15.13 11.50 -16.14
N GLU A 20 -15.15 11.37 -17.47
CA GLU A 20 -15.63 12.42 -18.38
C GLU A 20 -17.15 12.61 -18.30
N ASP A 21 -17.86 11.52 -18.06
CA ASP A 21 -19.31 11.53 -17.95
C ASP A 21 -19.80 12.06 -16.62
N GLY A 22 -18.99 12.10 -15.56
CA GLY A 22 -19.38 12.51 -14.20
C GLY A 22 -20.48 11.63 -13.58
N LEU A 23 -20.47 11.51 -12.26
CA LEU A 23 -21.38 10.66 -11.50
C LEU A 23 -22.41 11.51 -10.74
N GLU A 24 -23.67 11.11 -10.81
CA GLU A 24 -24.76 11.74 -10.06
C GLU A 24 -24.80 11.20 -8.63
N PHE A 25 -24.57 12.07 -7.65
CA PHE A 25 -24.62 11.70 -6.25
C PHE A 25 -25.73 12.44 -5.51
N LYS A 26 -26.28 11.81 -4.47
CA LYS A 26 -27.32 12.42 -3.63
C LYS A 26 -26.83 13.66 -2.90
N ASN A 27 -25.54 13.70 -2.58
CA ASN A 27 -24.85 14.81 -1.92
C ASN A 27 -23.33 14.57 -1.99
N ARG A 28 -22.56 15.59 -1.60
CA ARG A 28 -21.10 15.51 -1.50
C ARG A 28 -20.62 14.34 -0.64
N LYS A 29 -21.30 14.04 0.48
CA LYS A 29 -20.90 12.92 1.35
C LYS A 29 -20.98 11.58 0.61
N ALA A 30 -22.01 11.36 -0.20
CA ALA A 30 -22.15 10.14 -1.00
C ALA A 30 -21.01 10.03 -2.02
N ALA A 31 -20.65 11.13 -2.70
CA ALA A 31 -19.51 11.18 -3.61
C ALA A 31 -18.19 10.85 -2.89
N THR A 32 -17.96 11.42 -1.69
CA THR A 32 -16.74 11.13 -0.92
C THR A 32 -16.69 9.69 -0.39
N ASP A 33 -17.83 9.11 -0.01
CA ASP A 33 -17.89 7.72 0.47
C ASP A 33 -17.56 6.74 -0.65
N ASP A 34 -18.08 7.01 -1.85
CA ASP A 34 -17.81 6.22 -3.05
C ASP A 34 -16.33 6.32 -3.46
N ALA A 35 -15.77 7.54 -3.48
CA ALA A 35 -14.37 7.80 -3.75
C ALA A 35 -13.42 7.05 -2.79
N GLN A 36 -13.77 7.01 -1.50
CA GLN A 36 -13.00 6.27 -0.50
C GLN A 36 -13.05 4.76 -0.74
N ARG A 37 -14.19 4.21 -1.14
CA ARG A 37 -14.31 2.79 -1.50
C ARG A 37 -13.46 2.47 -2.71
N ALA A 38 -13.55 3.27 -3.77
CA ALA A 38 -12.73 3.11 -4.97
C ALA A 38 -11.22 3.12 -4.64
N LEU A 39 -10.78 4.04 -3.77
CA LEU A 39 -9.39 4.10 -3.32
C LEU A 39 -8.93 2.83 -2.60
N VAL A 40 -9.79 2.24 -1.77
CA VAL A 40 -9.50 0.99 -1.05
C VAL A 40 -9.51 -0.22 -1.99
N ASP A 41 -10.43 -0.28 -2.96
CA ASP A 41 -10.46 -1.33 -3.96
C ASP A 41 -9.18 -1.31 -4.82
N MET A 42 -8.76 -0.15 -5.33
CA MET A 42 -7.48 -0.03 -6.04
C MET A 42 -6.28 -0.46 -5.19
N ALA A 43 -6.26 -0.08 -3.91
CA ALA A 43 -5.20 -0.51 -3.00
C ALA A 43 -5.16 -2.04 -2.84
N ARG A 44 -6.34 -2.68 -2.81
CA ARG A 44 -6.46 -4.14 -2.75
C ARG A 44 -6.05 -4.83 -4.03
N GLU A 45 -6.23 -4.21 -5.19
CA GLU A 45 -5.81 -4.77 -6.48
C GLU A 45 -4.30 -4.67 -6.68
N ARG A 46 -3.67 -3.59 -6.19
CA ARG A 46 -2.22 -3.37 -6.30
C ARG A 46 -1.41 -4.17 -5.27
N LEU A 47 -1.96 -4.44 -4.10
CA LEU A 47 -1.35 -5.27 -3.07
C LEU A 47 -1.76 -6.75 -3.25
N PRO A 48 -0.89 -7.74 -2.98
CA PRO A 48 0.41 -7.66 -2.30
C PRO A 48 1.62 -7.55 -3.24
N ASN A 49 1.43 -7.29 -4.53
CA ASN A 49 2.53 -7.36 -5.52
C ASN A 49 3.48 -6.15 -5.50
N GLY A 50 3.12 -5.05 -4.84
CA GLY A 50 3.91 -3.82 -4.75
C GLY A 50 4.55 -3.61 -3.38
N GLU A 51 5.86 -3.37 -3.36
CA GLU A 51 6.60 -2.92 -2.16
C GLU A 51 6.23 -1.48 -1.76
N ARG A 52 5.81 -0.69 -2.75
CA ARG A 52 5.26 0.67 -2.58
C ARG A 52 4.07 0.89 -3.50
N VAL A 53 3.02 1.52 -2.96
CA VAL A 53 1.81 1.90 -3.70
C VAL A 53 1.45 3.34 -3.34
N ALA A 54 1.18 4.18 -4.34
CA ALA A 54 0.72 5.55 -4.14
C ALA A 54 -0.51 5.78 -5.02
N LEU A 55 -1.66 6.00 -4.37
CA LEU A 55 -2.96 6.18 -5.01
C LEU A 55 -3.55 7.51 -4.58
N GLN A 56 -4.33 8.11 -5.47
CA GLN A 56 -5.04 9.35 -5.19
C GLN A 56 -6.43 9.33 -5.82
N VAL A 57 -7.40 9.95 -5.15
CA VAL A 57 -8.71 10.24 -5.70
C VAL A 57 -9.07 11.70 -5.41
N GLN A 58 -9.64 12.36 -6.40
CA GLN A 58 -10.07 13.75 -6.38
C GLN A 58 -11.51 13.82 -6.85
N ILE A 59 -12.30 14.68 -6.21
CA ILE A 59 -13.70 14.92 -6.55
C ILE A 59 -13.85 16.40 -6.85
N GLU A 60 -14.36 16.68 -8.04
CA GLU A 60 -14.72 18.01 -8.51
C GLU A 60 -16.24 18.12 -8.62
N ASP A 61 -16.79 19.29 -8.31
CA ASP A 61 -18.21 19.60 -8.50
C ASP A 61 -18.51 19.96 -9.97
N GLU A 62 -19.78 20.19 -10.33
CA GLU A 62 -20.20 20.56 -11.68
C GLU A 62 -19.57 21.87 -12.20
N VAL A 63 -19.14 22.73 -11.28
CA VAL A 63 -18.45 24.00 -11.58
C VAL A 63 -16.93 23.82 -11.77
N GLY A 64 -16.40 22.61 -11.52
CA GLY A 64 -14.97 22.30 -11.58
C GLY A 64 -14.19 22.64 -10.30
N ASP A 65 -14.89 22.96 -9.20
CA ASP A 65 -14.25 23.17 -7.90
C ASP A 65 -13.88 21.83 -7.25
N GLU A 66 -12.62 21.70 -6.81
CA GLU A 66 -12.18 20.54 -6.02
C GLU A 66 -12.89 20.56 -4.66
N VAL A 67 -13.82 19.63 -4.47
CA VAL A 67 -14.62 19.53 -3.24
C VAL A 67 -14.06 18.52 -2.26
N TYR A 68 -13.24 17.59 -2.74
CA TYR A 68 -12.62 16.55 -1.92
C TYR A 68 -11.38 15.97 -2.60
N ARG A 69 -10.38 15.63 -1.79
CA ARG A 69 -9.19 14.88 -2.23
C ARG A 69 -8.75 13.92 -1.13
N ALA A 70 -8.43 12.69 -1.50
CA ALA A 70 -7.84 11.69 -0.63
C ALA A 70 -6.66 11.00 -1.33
N SER A 71 -5.65 10.61 -0.56
CA SER A 71 -4.52 9.86 -1.07
C SER A 71 -4.14 8.75 -0.10
N LEU A 72 -3.69 7.62 -0.65
CA LEU A 72 -3.24 6.46 0.09
C LEU A 72 -1.83 6.12 -0.38
N LYS A 73 -0.90 6.09 0.57
CA LYS A 73 0.48 5.65 0.35
C LYS A 73 0.76 4.44 1.22
N PHE A 74 1.23 3.37 0.62
CA PHE A 74 1.63 2.16 1.30
C PHE A 74 3.10 1.87 0.99
N GLU A 75 3.86 1.50 2.01
CA GLU A 75 5.26 1.09 1.93
C GLU A 75 5.46 -0.09 2.88
N GLY A 76 6.06 -1.18 2.39
CA GLY A 76 6.32 -2.38 3.18
C GLY A 76 7.77 -2.81 3.09
N ASP A 77 8.44 -2.94 4.23
CA ASP A 77 9.82 -3.41 4.33
C ASP A 77 9.86 -4.80 4.99
N THR A 78 10.56 -5.75 4.38
CA THR A 78 10.85 -7.03 5.05
C THR A 78 12.06 -6.84 5.97
N LEU A 79 11.80 -6.80 7.28
CA LEU A 79 12.87 -6.78 8.28
C LEU A 79 13.54 -8.16 8.30
N LYS A 80 14.88 -8.20 8.20
CA LYS A 80 15.63 -9.45 8.33
C LYS A 80 15.49 -9.97 9.75
N GLU A 81 15.04 -11.21 9.89
CA GLU A 81 15.24 -11.94 11.14
C GLU A 81 16.75 -12.17 11.27
N GLU A 82 17.35 -11.55 12.29
CA GLU A 82 18.73 -11.81 12.62
C GLU A 82 18.83 -13.27 13.04
N ALA A 83 19.43 -14.08 12.17
CA ALA A 83 19.82 -15.44 12.49
C ALA A 83 20.71 -15.38 13.73
N THR A 84 20.12 -15.66 14.89
CA THR A 84 20.86 -15.91 16.12
C THR A 84 21.80 -17.07 15.81
N SER A 85 23.05 -16.73 15.53
CA SER A 85 24.13 -17.70 15.43
C SER A 85 24.25 -18.31 16.80
N VAL A 86 23.61 -19.47 16.96
CA VAL A 86 23.92 -20.41 18.03
C VAL A 86 25.42 -20.63 17.93
N ARG A 87 26.17 -20.05 18.86
CA ARG A 87 27.56 -20.39 19.05
C ARG A 87 27.56 -21.88 19.35
N SER A 88 28.17 -22.66 18.46
CA SER A 88 28.57 -24.02 18.81
C SER A 88 29.63 -23.89 19.89
N ASP A 89 29.20 -23.93 21.14
CA ASP A 89 30.05 -24.29 22.26
C ASP A 89 30.49 -25.74 22.01
N GLU A 90 31.63 -25.91 21.35
CA GLU A 90 32.32 -27.19 21.27
C GLU A 90 32.87 -27.48 22.67
N GLU A 91 32.04 -28.11 23.50
CA GLU A 91 32.43 -28.72 24.76
C GLU A 91 33.59 -29.69 24.50
N GLY A 92 34.67 -29.52 25.26
CA GLY A 92 35.85 -30.36 25.18
C GLY A 92 35.64 -31.77 25.72
N ASP A 93 36.35 -32.71 25.13
CA ASP A 93 36.77 -33.99 25.71
C ASP A 93 37.96 -34.43 24.84
N GLY A 94 39.22 -34.38 25.27
CA GLY A 94 39.80 -35.28 26.24
C GLY A 94 41.22 -35.57 25.76
N ASP A 95 42.19 -35.43 26.66
CA ASP A 95 43.63 -35.62 26.54
C ASP A 95 44.02 -36.91 25.76
N GLU A 96 44.75 -36.79 24.64
CA GLU A 96 45.55 -37.90 24.11
C GLU A 96 47.04 -37.48 24.09
N PRO A 97 47.91 -38.10 24.92
CA PRO A 97 49.32 -37.75 24.94
C PRO A 97 50.05 -38.34 23.71
N PRO A 98 51.07 -37.65 23.17
CA PRO A 98 51.80 -38.15 22.01
C PRO A 98 52.71 -39.33 22.39
N THR A 99 52.58 -40.45 21.68
CA THR A 99 53.52 -41.58 21.80
C THR A 99 54.89 -41.23 21.18
N PRO A 100 56.02 -41.59 21.81
CA PRO A 100 57.34 -41.40 21.22
C PRO A 100 57.63 -42.43 20.11
N PRO A 101 58.43 -42.08 19.09
CA PRO A 101 58.81 -43.01 18.03
C PRO A 101 59.82 -44.07 18.54
N THR A 102 59.65 -45.31 18.10
CA THR A 102 60.66 -46.39 18.19
C THR A 102 61.53 -46.40 16.95
#